data_AF-A0AAE3JE56-F1
#
_entry.id   AF-A0AAE3JE56-F1
#
_cell.length_a   1.000
_cell.length_b   1.000
_cell.length_c   1.000
_cell.angle_alpha   90.00
_cell.angle_beta   90.00
_cell.angle_gamma   90.00
#
_symmetry.space_group_name_H-M   'P 1'
#
loop_
_entity.id
_entity.type
_entity.pdbx_description
1 polymer ?
#
loop_
_entity_poly.entity_id
_entity_poly.type
_entity_poly.pdbx_seq_one_letter_code
_entity_poly.pdbx_strand_id
1 'polypeptide(L)'
;MRLTLYKYHGQNKDYLVYDTIQNHKKLNESMIRMLCDRNRGLGSDGLITGPFLEDDTIGVQVYGPDGSEKNEDSKAFPVFAKYLKDNLYVTRERFHLQTPEGAVTIHYDNEDATDITVTTKDAAGTVSSSSSRATAIGTVILSPEYLESLGA
;
A
#
# COMPACT_ATOMS: atom_id res chain seq x y z
N MET A 1 19.26 -3.61 -11.43
CA MET A 1 17.78 -3.55 -11.44
C MET A 1 17.34 -2.23 -10.83
N ARG A 2 16.34 -1.55 -11.40
CA ARG A 2 15.76 -0.34 -10.80
C ARG A 2 14.59 -0.73 -9.89
N LEU A 3 14.39 0.02 -8.81
CA LEU A 3 13.27 -0.19 -7.89
C LEU A 3 12.31 1.00 -8.00
N THR A 4 11.04 0.74 -8.31
CA THR A 4 9.99 1.73 -8.46
C THR A 4 9.06 1.71 -7.24
N LEU A 5 8.88 2.86 -6.62
CA LEU A 5 7.95 3.08 -5.52
C LEU A 5 6.98 4.20 -5.90
N TYR A 6 5.75 4.07 -5.42
CA TYR A 6 4.75 5.13 -5.59
C TYR A 6 4.42 5.71 -4.23
N LYS A 7 4.36 7.03 -4.12
CA LYS A 7 4.05 7.71 -2.87
C LYS A 7 2.63 8.25 -2.94
N TYR A 8 1.87 7.98 -1.88
CA TYR A 8 0.48 8.42 -1.72
C TYR A 8 0.26 8.97 -0.32
N HIS A 9 -0.80 9.75 -0.17
CA HIS A 9 -1.27 10.27 1.11
C HIS A 9 -2.71 9.86 1.35
N GLY A 10 -3.05 9.51 2.60
CA GLY A 10 -4.42 9.29 3.05
C GLY A 10 -4.56 9.39 4.56
N GLN A 11 -5.67 9.97 5.04
CA GLN A 11 -5.97 10.17 6.47
C GLN A 11 -4.80 10.77 7.30
N ASN A 12 -4.12 11.80 6.79
CA ASN A 12 -2.95 12.45 7.43
C ASN A 12 -1.71 11.57 7.56
N LYS A 13 -1.65 10.44 6.85
CA LYS A 13 -0.46 9.59 6.72
C LYS A 13 0.04 9.55 5.29
N ASP A 14 1.35 9.39 5.10
CA ASP A 14 1.95 9.07 3.81
C ASP A 14 2.46 7.64 3.75
N TYR A 15 2.25 6.98 2.61
CA TYR A 15 2.70 5.61 2.38
C TYR A 15 3.50 5.51 1.10
N LEU A 16 4.51 4.65 1.12
CA LEU A 16 5.14 4.12 -0.08
C LEU A 16 4.38 2.87 -0.51
N VAL A 17 4.09 2.70 -1.78
CA VAL A 17 3.53 1.49 -2.37
C VAL A 17 4.61 0.81 -3.20
N TYR A 18 4.88 -0.44 -2.85
CA TYR A 18 5.82 -1.32 -3.52
C TYR A 18 5.05 -2.39 -4.31
N ASP A 19 5.00 -2.18 -5.62
CA ASP A 19 4.41 -3.14 -6.54
C ASP A 19 5.34 -4.34 -6.73
N THR A 20 4.91 -5.50 -6.24
CA THR A 20 5.65 -6.76 -6.29
C THR A 20 5.70 -7.34 -7.70
N ILE A 21 4.71 -7.04 -8.55
CA ILE A 21 4.67 -7.41 -9.96
C ILE A 21 5.70 -6.59 -10.74
N GLN A 22 5.82 -5.29 -10.45
CA GLN A 22 6.79 -4.43 -11.15
C GLN A 22 8.23 -4.63 -10.70
N ASN A 23 8.46 -4.86 -9.40
CA ASN A 23 9.81 -4.83 -8.84
C ASN A 23 10.50 -6.19 -8.77
N HIS A 24 9.76 -7.31 -8.85
CA HIS A 24 10.28 -8.69 -8.86
C HIS A 24 11.30 -9.05 -7.75
N LYS A 25 11.37 -8.28 -6.66
CA LYS A 25 12.24 -8.53 -5.48
C LYS A 25 11.37 -8.57 -4.23
N LYS A 26 11.80 -9.30 -3.21
CA LYS A 26 11.19 -9.20 -1.88
C LYS A 26 11.94 -8.15 -1.07
N LEU A 27 11.22 -7.19 -0.50
CA LEU A 27 11.81 -6.28 0.49
C LEU A 27 12.04 -7.01 1.80
N ASN A 28 13.16 -6.71 2.45
CA ASN A 28 13.41 -7.12 3.83
C ASN A 28 13.14 -5.95 4.79
N GLU A 29 13.03 -6.24 6.08
CA GLU A 29 12.74 -5.27 7.14
C GLU A 29 13.72 -4.09 7.14
N SER A 30 15.03 -4.37 6.99
CA SER A 30 16.07 -3.34 6.97
C SER A 30 15.89 -2.35 5.81
N MET A 31 15.52 -2.85 4.63
CA MET A 31 15.27 -2.04 3.45
C MET A 31 14.00 -1.20 3.62
N ILE A 32 12.94 -1.76 4.20
CA ILE A 32 11.70 -1.03 4.50
C ILE A 32 11.98 0.12 5.47
N ARG A 33 12.66 -0.17 6.58
CA ARG A 33 13.01 0.84 7.59
C ARG A 33 13.78 2.01 7.00
N MET A 34 14.74 1.69 6.15
CA MET A 34 15.55 2.68 5.46
C MET A 34 14.74 3.49 4.45
N LEU A 35 13.88 2.87 3.65
CA LEU A 35 13.01 3.59 2.70
C LEU A 35 12.06 4.56 3.43
N CYS A 36 11.53 4.15 4.58
CA CYS A 36 10.62 4.95 5.41
C CYS A 36 11.33 6.01 6.26
N ASP A 37 12.66 5.95 6.44
CA ASP A 37 13.41 6.95 7.21
C ASP A 37 13.27 8.34 6.59
N ARG A 38 12.79 9.32 7.37
CA ARG A 38 12.52 10.69 6.90
C ARG A 38 13.77 11.54 6.70
N ASN A 39 14.91 11.16 7.27
CA ASN A 39 16.16 11.90 7.18
C ASN A 39 17.10 11.35 6.10
N ARG A 40 17.10 10.02 5.91
CA ARG A 40 18.03 9.30 5.03
C ARG A 40 17.36 8.64 3.84
N GLY A 41 16.08 8.32 3.95
CA GLY A 41 15.29 7.64 2.94
C GLY A 41 14.33 8.55 2.21
N LEU A 42 13.23 7.96 1.74
CA LEU A 42 12.15 8.67 1.06
C LEU A 42 11.14 9.28 2.03
N GLY A 43 11.15 8.80 3.28
CA GLY A 43 10.25 9.20 4.35
C GLY A 43 8.81 8.72 4.13
N SER A 44 8.26 7.93 5.03
CA SER A 44 6.83 7.65 5.07
C SER A 44 6.38 7.15 6.44
N ASP A 45 5.08 7.19 6.71
CA ASP A 45 4.47 6.57 7.90
C ASP A 45 4.32 5.05 7.77
N GLY A 46 4.58 4.50 6.59
CA GLY A 46 4.60 3.07 6.34
C GLY A 46 4.88 2.72 4.87
N LEU A 47 4.93 1.42 4.61
CA LEU A 47 5.12 0.85 3.28
C LEU A 47 4.07 -0.23 3.03
N ILE A 48 3.41 -0.16 1.89
CA ILE A 48 2.40 -1.12 1.44
C ILE A 48 3.04 -1.97 0.35
N THR A 49 2.98 -3.29 0.47
CA THR A 49 3.43 -4.23 -0.56
C THR A 49 2.25 -4.97 -1.17
N GLY A 50 2.32 -5.17 -2.48
CA GLY A 50 1.27 -5.76 -3.30
C GLY A 50 1.14 -5.00 -4.62
N PRO A 51 0.30 -5.43 -5.56
CA PRO A 51 -0.68 -6.50 -5.41
C PRO A 51 -0.06 -7.90 -5.44
N PHE A 52 -0.47 -8.75 -4.50
CA PHE A 52 -0.25 -10.19 -4.59
C PHE A 52 -1.46 -10.79 -5.33
N LEU A 53 -1.27 -11.25 -6.56
CA LEU A 53 -2.36 -11.80 -7.36
C LEU A 53 -2.40 -13.31 -7.18
N GLU A 54 -3.52 -13.81 -6.67
CA GLU A 54 -3.82 -15.24 -6.56
C GLU A 54 -5.28 -15.44 -6.95
N ASP A 55 -5.49 -16.18 -8.05
CA ASP A 55 -6.79 -16.32 -8.72
C ASP A 55 -7.48 -14.94 -8.95
N ASP A 56 -8.69 -14.77 -8.42
CA ASP A 56 -9.48 -13.53 -8.49
C ASP A 56 -9.30 -12.61 -7.25
N THR A 57 -8.28 -12.87 -6.43
CA THR A 57 -8.01 -12.11 -5.21
C THR A 57 -6.78 -11.23 -5.32
N ILE A 58 -6.85 -10.06 -4.69
CA ILE A 58 -5.74 -9.10 -4.61
C ILE A 58 -5.31 -9.01 -3.15
N GLY A 59 -4.16 -9.59 -2.86
CA GLY A 59 -3.52 -9.52 -1.54
C GLY A 59 -2.74 -8.23 -1.33
N VAL A 60 -2.67 -7.82 -0.07
CA VAL A 60 -1.89 -6.67 0.40
C VAL A 60 -1.24 -6.97 1.76
N GLN A 61 -0.01 -6.49 1.96
CA GLN A 61 0.64 -6.45 3.26
C GLN A 61 1.12 -5.04 3.57
N VAL A 62 0.99 -4.62 4.83
CA VAL A 62 1.35 -3.27 5.28
C VAL A 62 2.45 -3.38 6.33
N TYR A 63 3.43 -2.50 6.22
CA TYR A 63 4.57 -2.40 7.13
C TYR A 63 4.64 -1.01 7.75
N GLY A 64 5.03 -0.94 9.01
CA GLY A 64 5.38 0.30 9.69
C GLY A 64 6.73 0.85 9.24
N PRO A 65 7.08 2.08 9.66
CA PRO A 65 8.33 2.72 9.28
C PRO A 65 9.56 2.07 9.94
N ASP A 66 9.34 1.25 10.97
CA ASP A 66 10.36 0.42 11.61
C ASP A 66 10.62 -0.90 10.84
N GLY A 67 9.80 -1.21 9.84
CA GLY A 67 9.84 -2.45 9.07
C GLY A 67 8.95 -3.58 9.63
N SER A 68 8.28 -3.36 10.76
CA SER A 68 7.37 -4.36 11.35
C SER A 68 6.07 -4.49 10.55
N GLU A 69 5.51 -5.69 10.46
CA GLU A 69 4.19 -5.91 9.84
C GLU A 69 3.07 -5.23 10.66
N LYS A 70 2.12 -4.61 9.97
CA LYS A 70 0.95 -3.91 10.53
C LYS A 70 -0.32 -4.52 9.97
N ASN A 71 -0.78 -5.56 10.63
CA ASN A 71 -1.95 -6.31 10.21
C ASN A 71 -3.28 -5.51 10.33
N GLU A 72 -3.31 -4.48 11.18
CA GLU A 72 -4.54 -3.73 11.51
C GLU A 72 -4.55 -2.28 11.00
N ASP A 73 -3.59 -1.86 10.14
CA ASP A 73 -3.54 -0.45 9.67
C ASP A 73 -4.56 -0.19 8.56
N SER A 74 -5.83 -0.12 8.93
CA SER A 74 -6.96 0.14 8.02
C SER A 74 -6.84 1.43 7.23
N LYS A 75 -5.99 2.37 7.67
CA LYS A 75 -5.72 3.64 6.99
C LYS A 75 -4.92 3.47 5.70
N ALA A 76 -4.20 2.35 5.55
CA ALA A 76 -3.43 2.03 4.35
C ALA A 76 -4.32 1.53 3.20
N PHE A 77 -5.51 0.98 3.49
CA PHE A 77 -6.35 0.36 2.45
C PHE A 77 -6.93 1.35 1.43
N PRO A 78 -7.42 2.55 1.79
CA PRO A 78 -7.79 3.57 0.80
C PRO A 78 -6.60 3.96 -0.09
N VAL A 79 -5.41 4.07 0.50
CA VAL A 79 -4.20 4.43 -0.24
C VAL A 79 -3.84 3.35 -1.27
N PHE A 80 -3.86 2.09 -0.86
CA PHE A 80 -3.61 0.97 -1.78
C PHE A 80 -4.70 0.86 -2.85
N ALA A 81 -5.97 1.06 -2.48
CA ALA A 81 -7.07 1.05 -3.42
C ALA A 81 -6.94 2.16 -4.48
N LYS A 82 -6.51 3.38 -4.10
CA LYS A 82 -6.20 4.44 -5.08
C LYS A 82 -5.10 4.00 -6.04
N TYR A 83 -4.02 3.42 -5.52
CA TYR A 83 -2.93 2.89 -6.32
C TYR A 83 -3.41 1.85 -7.35
N LEU A 84 -4.28 0.92 -6.95
CA LEU A 84 -4.84 -0.10 -7.83
C LEU A 84 -5.70 0.52 -8.95
N LYS A 85 -6.46 1.58 -8.66
CA LYS A 85 -7.23 2.32 -9.67
C LYS A 85 -6.30 3.04 -10.65
N ASP A 86 -5.30 3.75 -10.13
CA ASP A 86 -4.37 4.56 -10.92
C ASP A 86 -3.51 3.73 -11.87
N ASN A 87 -3.22 2.49 -11.49
CA ASN A 87 -2.43 1.55 -12.28
C ASN A 87 -3.29 0.49 -12.99
N LEU A 88 -4.61 0.71 -13.04
CA LEU A 88 -5.59 -0.11 -13.78
C LEU A 88 -5.65 -1.59 -13.36
N TYR A 89 -5.16 -1.94 -12.17
CA TYR A 89 -5.34 -3.27 -11.60
C TYR A 89 -6.80 -3.55 -11.22
N VAL A 90 -7.54 -2.49 -10.85
CA VAL A 90 -8.97 -2.59 -10.54
C VAL A 90 -9.72 -1.42 -11.17
N THR A 91 -10.69 -1.72 -12.02
CA THR A 91 -11.54 -0.72 -12.67
C THR A 91 -12.97 -0.69 -12.12
N ARG A 92 -13.46 -1.80 -11.56
CA ARG A 92 -14.76 -1.94 -10.90
C ARG A 92 -14.88 -1.07 -9.65
N GLU A 93 -16.11 -0.65 -9.34
CA GLU A 93 -16.41 0.22 -8.19
C GLU A 93 -16.23 -0.48 -6.84
N ARG A 94 -16.53 -1.78 -6.76
CA ARG A 94 -16.48 -2.56 -5.52
C ARG A 94 -15.66 -3.83 -5.69
N PHE A 95 -14.78 -4.10 -4.73
CA PHE A 95 -13.93 -5.30 -4.74
C PHE A 95 -13.45 -5.66 -3.33
N HIS A 96 -12.74 -6.78 -3.22
CA HIS A 96 -12.16 -7.26 -1.98
C HIS A 96 -10.64 -7.24 -2.05
N LEU A 97 -10.02 -6.78 -0.96
CA LEU A 97 -8.60 -6.95 -0.67
C LEU A 97 -8.43 -8.08 0.32
N GLN A 98 -7.49 -8.98 0.05
CA GLN A 98 -7.11 -10.01 1.00
C GLN A 98 -5.97 -9.50 1.90
N THR A 99 -6.19 -9.55 3.21
CA THR A 99 -5.21 -9.16 4.22
C THR A 99 -4.91 -10.34 5.14
N PRO A 100 -3.81 -10.32 5.93
CA PRO A 100 -3.56 -11.35 6.93
C PRO A 100 -4.71 -11.57 7.92
N GLU A 101 -5.47 -10.50 8.24
CA GLU A 101 -6.60 -10.56 9.19
C GLU A 101 -7.93 -10.91 8.51
N GLY A 102 -7.91 -11.13 7.20
CA GLY A 102 -9.09 -11.48 6.39
C GLY A 102 -9.44 -10.44 5.33
N ALA A 103 -10.55 -10.69 4.65
CA ALA A 103 -10.98 -9.90 3.51
C ALA A 103 -11.55 -8.53 3.94
N VAL A 104 -11.10 -7.48 3.26
CA VAL A 104 -11.60 -6.11 3.41
C VAL A 104 -12.33 -5.72 2.14
N THR A 105 -13.50 -5.09 2.27
CA THR A 105 -14.26 -4.60 1.11
C THR A 105 -13.93 -3.15 0.83
N ILE A 106 -13.64 -2.84 -0.43
CA ILE A 106 -13.39 -1.49 -0.93
C ILE A 106 -14.53 -1.07 -1.84
N HIS A 107 -14.93 0.19 -1.72
CA HIS A 107 -15.86 0.86 -2.63
C HIS A 107 -15.26 2.22 -3.05
N TYR A 108 -15.13 2.46 -4.35
CA TYR A 108 -14.78 3.77 -4.89
C TYR A 108 -16.04 4.63 -4.94
N ASP A 109 -16.05 5.74 -4.19
CA ASP A 109 -17.22 6.62 -4.10
C ASP A 109 -17.26 7.65 -5.25
N ASN A 110 -16.19 7.72 -6.05
CA ASN A 110 -16.09 8.55 -7.25
C ASN A 110 -15.17 7.92 -8.31
N GLU A 111 -15.26 8.43 -9.54
CA GLU A 111 -14.55 7.87 -10.71
C GLU A 111 -13.01 7.92 -10.55
N ASP A 112 -12.49 9.02 -10.01
CA ASP A 112 -11.05 9.24 -9.77
C ASP A 112 -10.51 8.45 -8.56
N ALA A 113 -11.39 7.73 -7.84
CA ALA A 113 -11.09 7.00 -6.61
C ALA A 113 -10.42 7.85 -5.53
N THR A 114 -10.67 9.15 -5.47
CA THR A 114 -10.14 10.00 -4.39
C THR A 114 -10.90 9.87 -3.10
N ASP A 115 -12.16 9.43 -3.17
CA ASP A 115 -13.04 9.19 -2.03
C ASP A 115 -13.37 7.69 -2.02
N ILE A 116 -13.02 7.01 -0.94
CA ILE A 116 -13.00 5.55 -0.86
C ILE A 116 -13.61 5.12 0.47
N THR A 117 -14.59 4.22 0.40
CA THR A 117 -15.17 3.56 1.56
C THR A 117 -14.55 2.18 1.77
N VAL A 118 -14.11 1.92 2.99
CA VAL A 118 -13.52 0.67 3.44
C VAL A 118 -14.44 0.03 4.46
N THR A 119 -14.83 -1.22 4.22
CA THR A 119 -15.63 -2.01 5.15
C THR A 119 -14.85 -3.23 5.59
N THR A 120 -14.65 -3.34 6.91
CA THR A 120 -13.96 -4.44 7.59
C THR A 120 -14.94 -5.22 8.44
N LYS A 121 -14.59 -6.48 8.74
CA LYS A 121 -15.33 -7.32 9.67
C LYS A 121 -14.34 -7.94 10.65
N ASP A 122 -14.55 -7.70 11.94
CA ASP A 122 -13.69 -8.27 12.98
C ASP A 122 -14.03 -9.75 13.27
N ALA A 123 -13.22 -10.38 14.13
CA ALA A 123 -13.41 -11.77 14.54
C ALA A 123 -14.74 -12.02 15.30
N ALA A 124 -15.29 -11.00 15.96
CA ALA A 124 -16.60 -11.07 16.63
C ALA A 124 -17.77 -10.93 15.63
N GLY A 125 -17.47 -10.62 14.37
CA GLY A 125 -18.43 -10.43 13.30
C GLY A 125 -18.99 -9.02 13.19
N THR A 126 -18.47 -8.07 13.97
CA THR A 126 -18.82 -6.65 13.91
C THR A 126 -18.34 -6.08 12.59
N VAL A 127 -19.24 -5.41 11.86
CA VAL A 127 -18.90 -4.73 10.61
C VAL A 127 -18.64 -3.27 10.90
N SER A 128 -17.48 -2.76 10.48
CA SER A 128 -17.10 -1.36 10.58
C SER A 128 -16.82 -0.79 9.20
N SER A 129 -17.38 0.38 8.90
CA SER A 129 -17.17 1.09 7.64
C SER A 129 -16.64 2.50 7.86
N SER A 130 -15.64 2.92 7.10
CA SER A 130 -15.12 4.28 7.11
C SER A 130 -14.86 4.78 5.69
N SER A 131 -15.21 6.04 5.42
CA SER A 131 -14.90 6.70 4.16
C SER A 131 -13.71 7.64 4.36
N SER A 132 -12.82 7.71 3.37
CA SER A 132 -11.58 8.47 3.46
C SER A 132 -11.02 8.85 2.11
N ARG A 133 -10.17 9.87 2.13
CA ARG A 133 -9.51 10.36 0.92
C ARG A 133 -8.12 9.78 0.74
N ALA A 134 -7.76 9.50 -0.51
CA ALA A 134 -6.42 9.11 -0.90
C ALA A 134 -5.98 9.84 -2.19
N THR A 135 -4.72 10.30 -2.21
CA THR A 135 -4.16 11.09 -3.32
C THR A 135 -2.74 10.62 -3.66
N ALA A 136 -2.43 10.52 -4.94
CA ALA A 136 -1.07 10.29 -5.42
C ALA A 136 -0.18 11.51 -5.16
N ILE A 137 1.02 11.28 -4.62
CA ILE A 137 2.05 12.32 -4.47
C ILE A 137 3.04 12.24 -5.64
N GLY A 138 3.49 11.04 -6.01
CA GLY A 138 4.44 10.89 -7.11
C GLY A 138 5.04 9.49 -7.20
N THR A 139 5.94 9.31 -8.16
CA THR A 139 6.67 8.07 -8.39
C THR A 139 8.16 8.29 -8.16
N VAL A 140 8.81 7.36 -7.50
CA VAL A 140 10.25 7.37 -7.22
C VAL A 140 10.88 6.13 -7.85
N ILE A 141 11.92 6.33 -8.66
CA ILE A 141 12.69 5.25 -9.28
C ILE A 141 14.10 5.29 -8.71
N LEU A 142 14.47 4.27 -7.96
CA LEU A 142 15.78 4.13 -7.35
C LEU A 142 16.73 3.40 -8.30
N SER A 143 17.90 3.98 -8.52
CA SER A 143 18.97 3.36 -9.32
C SER A 143 19.60 2.18 -8.57
N PRO A 144 20.19 1.20 -9.29
CA PRO A 144 20.93 0.12 -8.65
C PRO A 144 22.04 0.64 -7.72
N GLU A 145 22.78 1.66 -8.15
CA GLU A 145 23.87 2.29 -7.39
C GLU A 145 23.38 2.87 -6.05
N TYR A 146 22.20 3.48 -6.03
CA TYR A 146 21.61 3.99 -4.81
C TYR A 146 21.27 2.84 -3.86
N LEU A 147 20.66 1.76 -4.37
CA LEU A 147 20.35 0.58 -3.56
C LEU A 147 21.61 -0.11 -3.01
N GLU A 148 22.69 -0.19 -3.80
CA GLU A 148 23.98 -0.71 -3.36
C GLU A 148 24.64 0.17 -2.30
N SER A 149 24.60 1.51 -2.46
CA SER A 149 25.10 2.47 -1.47
C SER A 149 24.41 2.35 -0.11
N LEU A 150 23.22 1.75 -0.13
CA LEU A 150 22.34 1.54 0.99
C LEU A 150 22.44 0.13 1.61
N GLY A 151 23.32 -0.73 1.08
CA GLY A 151 23.60 -2.06 1.61
C GLY A 151 22.56 -3.14 1.24
N ALA A 152 21.83 -2.96 0.12
CA ALA A 152 20.75 -3.84 -0.33
C ALA A 152 21.11 -4.83 -1.45
#